data_AF-R6YWJ1-F1
#
_entry.id   AF-R6YWJ1-F1
#
_cell.length_a   1.000
_cell.length_b   1.000
_cell.length_c   1.000
_cell.angle_alpha   90.00
_cell.angle_beta   90.00
_cell.angle_gamma   90.00
#
_symmetry.space_group_name_H-M   'P 1'
#
loop_
_entity.id
_entity.type
_entity.pdbx_description
1 polymer ?
#
loop_
_entity_poly.entity_id
_entity_poly.type
_entity_poly.pdbx_seq_one_letter_code
_entity_poly.pdbx_strand_id
1 'polypeptide(L)'
;MLNPSKGYFNFAKYELGIRDSKDLIQAFLKLSDTINPLLIGDVYRRQGQIKMIAQKLLAYQDCTKSKKTIINFLCSDSGSHDYAINYKEAKELGLNVELANKNLNELINEWYEIISSELELNNPYNPIFELAESNSKSYEYIRVIMDSIKYGRKQFMSKGLFQKTMMMPGMSGQQISDNRSFEGWEKDAGK
;
A
#
# COMPACT_ATOMS: atom_id res chain seq x y z
N MET A 1 3.62 9.78 5.49
CA MET A 1 3.37 10.88 4.52
C MET A 1 4.00 12.17 5.05
N LEU A 2 5.26 12.44 4.75
CA LEU A 2 5.84 13.76 4.94
C LEU A 2 5.06 14.74 4.07
N ASN A 3 4.28 15.64 4.67
CA ASN A 3 3.64 16.72 3.92
C ASN A 3 4.74 17.68 3.47
N PRO A 4 5.20 17.67 2.21
CA PRO A 4 6.43 18.35 1.80
C PRO A 4 6.32 19.86 2.00
N SER A 5 5.10 20.39 1.84
CA SER A 5 4.78 21.79 2.13
C SER A 5 4.92 22.13 3.61
N LYS A 6 4.42 21.28 4.51
CA LYS A 6 4.62 21.45 5.96
C LYS A 6 6.10 21.34 6.34
N GLY A 7 6.82 20.40 5.73
CA GLY A 7 8.28 20.25 5.91
C GLY A 7 9.05 21.51 5.49
N TYR A 8 8.71 22.08 4.33
CA TYR A 8 9.31 23.31 3.81
C TYR A 8 9.14 24.51 4.76
N PHE A 9 7.93 24.74 5.28
CA PHE A 9 7.69 25.83 6.24
C PHE A 9 8.27 25.56 7.62
N ASN A 10 8.30 24.29 8.06
CA ASN A 10 8.94 23.92 9.32
C ASN A 10 10.45 24.15 9.25
N PHE A 11 11.10 23.78 8.14
CA PHE A 11 12.51 24.07 7.89
C PHE A 11 12.77 25.58 7.93
N ALA A 12 11.96 26.38 7.22
CA ALA A 12 12.08 27.84 7.24
C ALA A 12 11.94 28.45 8.64
N LYS A 13 10.98 27.97 9.45
CA LYS A 13 10.70 28.52 10.78
C LYS A 13 11.67 28.06 11.86
N TYR A 14 11.97 26.77 11.89
CA TYR A 14 12.68 26.12 12.99
C TYR A 14 14.18 25.98 12.73
N GLU A 15 14.59 25.66 11.50
CA GLU A 15 16.00 25.49 11.14
C GLU A 15 16.64 26.81 10.69
N LEU A 16 15.92 27.62 9.90
CA LEU A 16 16.41 28.92 9.42
C LEU A 16 16.02 30.10 10.32
N GLY A 17 15.18 29.87 11.32
CA GLY A 17 14.77 30.90 12.28
C GLY A 17 13.90 32.03 11.70
N ILE A 18 13.30 31.85 10.53
CA ILE A 18 12.45 32.87 9.88
C ILE A 18 11.15 33.01 10.67
N ARG A 19 10.96 34.17 11.30
CA ARG A 19 9.79 34.47 12.15
C ARG A 19 8.93 35.61 11.61
N ASP A 20 9.43 36.40 10.65
CA ASP A 20 8.65 37.47 10.06
C ASP A 20 7.56 36.89 9.13
N SER A 21 6.33 37.37 9.34
CA SER A 21 5.18 37.13 8.48
C SER A 21 5.43 37.44 7.00
N LYS A 22 6.21 38.49 6.68
CA LYS A 22 6.50 38.89 5.30
C LYS A 22 7.37 37.87 4.57
N ASP A 23 8.41 37.37 5.24
CA ASP A 23 9.34 36.39 4.67
C ASP A 23 8.64 35.03 4.46
N LEU A 24 7.73 34.67 5.36
CA LEU A 24 6.89 33.47 5.21
C LEU A 24 5.90 33.59 4.04
N ILE A 25 5.33 34.76 3.80
CA ILE A 25 4.48 35.02 2.63
C ILE A 25 5.30 34.90 1.34
N GLN A 26 6.53 35.43 1.32
CA GLN A 26 7.40 35.31 0.16
C GLN A 26 7.80 33.86 -0.13
N ALA A 27 8.09 33.08 0.90
CA ALA A 27 8.34 31.64 0.79
C ALA A 27 7.10 30.88 0.29
N PHE A 28 5.90 31.26 0.73
CA PHE A 28 4.65 30.67 0.26
C PHE A 28 4.38 30.97 -1.21
N LEU A 29 4.57 32.21 -1.64
CA LEU A 29 4.39 32.59 -3.05
C LEU A 29 5.34 31.80 -3.95
N LYS A 30 6.61 31.68 -3.55
CA LYS A 30 7.61 30.93 -4.31
C LYS A 30 7.32 29.42 -4.37
N LEU A 31 6.72 28.88 -3.30
CA LEU A 31 6.23 27.50 -3.27
C LEU A 31 4.98 27.31 -4.14
N SER A 32 4.06 28.28 -4.17
CA SER A 32 2.85 28.20 -5.01
C SER A 32 3.17 28.33 -6.50
N ASP A 33 4.26 29.01 -6.86
CA ASP A 33 4.73 29.07 -8.25
C ASP A 33 5.28 27.72 -8.74
N THR A 34 5.75 26.88 -7.81
CA THR A 34 6.38 25.59 -8.12
C THR A 34 5.47 24.39 -7.88
N ILE A 35 4.46 24.50 -7.02
CA ILE A 35 3.51 23.43 -6.69
C ILE A 35 2.13 23.77 -7.21
N ASN A 36 1.57 22.90 -8.07
CA ASN A 36 0.20 23.04 -8.55
C ASN A 36 -0.80 23.02 -7.37
N PRO A 37 -1.68 24.03 -7.23
CA PRO A 37 -2.68 24.10 -6.16
C PRO A 37 -3.57 22.86 -6.03
N LEU A 38 -3.86 22.16 -7.14
CA LEU A 38 -4.62 20.91 -7.14
C LEU A 38 -3.90 19.80 -6.37
N LEU A 39 -2.56 19.73 -6.47
CA LEU A 39 -1.76 18.75 -5.72
C LEU A 39 -1.85 19.00 -4.21
N ILE A 40 -1.92 20.26 -3.77
CA ILE A 40 -2.08 20.62 -2.37
C ILE A 40 -3.45 20.14 -1.87
N GLY A 41 -4.52 20.46 -2.59
CA GLY A 41 -5.87 20.01 -2.26
C GLY A 41 -5.98 18.49 -2.19
N ASP A 42 -5.35 17.80 -3.14
CA ASP A 42 -5.27 16.34 -3.20
C ASP A 42 -4.56 15.71 -2.00
N VAL A 43 -3.42 16.28 -1.58
CA VAL A 43 -2.69 15.83 -0.38
C VAL A 43 -3.56 15.99 0.87
N TYR A 44 -4.21 17.14 1.03
CA TYR A 44 -5.13 17.37 2.16
C TYR A 44 -6.30 16.38 2.17
N ARG A 45 -6.91 16.12 1.02
CA ARG A 45 -8.02 15.16 0.89
C ARG A 45 -7.58 13.74 1.27
N ARG A 46 -6.44 13.28 0.73
CA ARG A 46 -5.87 11.95 1.05
C ARG A 46 -5.58 11.80 2.54
N GLN A 47 -5.00 12.82 3.18
CA GLN A 47 -4.77 12.81 4.63
C GLN A 47 -6.07 12.70 5.43
N GLY A 48 -7.12 13.42 5.02
CA GLY A 48 -8.45 13.31 5.64
C GLY A 48 -9.03 11.89 5.52
N GLN A 49 -8.91 11.29 4.34
CA GLN A 49 -9.37 9.90 4.10
C GLN A 49 -8.62 8.87 4.94
N ILE A 50 -7.29 8.97 5.03
CA ILE A 50 -6.47 8.08 5.87
C ILE A 50 -6.90 8.17 7.33
N LYS A 51 -7.11 9.39 7.85
CA LYS A 51 -7.57 9.60 9.23
C LYS A 51 -8.97 9.02 9.46
N MET A 52 -9.89 9.20 8.51
CA MET A 52 -11.24 8.62 8.60
C MET A 52 -11.20 7.09 8.65
N ILE A 53 -10.39 6.45 7.78
CA ILE A 53 -10.24 4.99 7.78
C ILE A 53 -9.63 4.52 9.10
N ALA A 54 -8.56 5.18 9.57
CA ALA A 54 -7.93 4.85 10.84
C ALA A 54 -8.91 4.97 12.03
N GLN A 55 -9.77 5.99 12.05
CA GLN A 55 -10.85 6.13 13.04
C GLN A 55 -11.82 4.94 13.02
N LYS A 56 -12.25 4.53 11.83
CA LYS A 56 -13.17 3.39 11.67
C LYS A 56 -12.52 2.07 12.10
N LEU A 57 -11.26 1.85 11.77
CA LEU A 57 -10.52 0.65 12.17
C LEU A 57 -10.32 0.60 13.70
N LEU A 58 -9.89 1.71 14.29
CA LEU A 58 -9.72 1.82 15.74
C LEU A 58 -11.05 1.79 16.50
N ALA A 59 -12.19 1.98 15.86
CA ALA A 59 -13.49 1.91 16.52
C ALA A 59 -13.70 0.55 17.22
N TYR A 60 -13.20 -0.53 16.61
CA TYR A 60 -13.29 -1.91 17.11
C TYR A 60 -12.16 -2.33 18.05
N GLN A 61 -11.30 -1.40 18.44
CA GLN A 61 -10.16 -1.63 19.33
C GLN A 61 -10.40 -0.99 20.70
N ASP A 62 -10.15 -1.77 21.76
CA ASP A 62 -10.13 -1.29 23.14
C ASP A 62 -8.74 -0.72 23.46
N CYS A 63 -8.52 0.52 23.02
CA CYS A 63 -7.28 1.24 23.25
C CYS A 63 -7.25 1.85 24.66
N THR A 64 -6.09 1.81 25.32
CA THR A 64 -5.89 2.44 26.64
C THR A 64 -5.64 3.95 26.53
N LYS A 65 -5.23 4.43 25.36
CA LYS A 65 -5.04 5.85 25.05
C LYS A 65 -6.11 6.36 24.08
N SER A 66 -6.22 7.69 24.00
CA SER A 66 -7.13 8.34 23.05
C SER A 66 -6.83 7.91 21.61
N LYS A 67 -7.86 7.42 20.92
CA LYS A 67 -7.81 7.07 19.48
C LYS A 67 -7.28 8.23 18.64
N LYS A 68 -7.60 9.48 19.01
CA LYS A 68 -7.08 10.69 18.33
C LYS A 68 -5.56 10.79 18.41
N THR A 69 -4.98 10.49 19.57
CA THR A 69 -3.52 10.48 19.78
C THR A 69 -2.85 9.41 18.93
N ILE A 70 -3.43 8.20 18.92
CA ILE A 70 -2.94 7.08 18.10
C ILE A 70 -2.98 7.45 16.61
N ILE A 71 -4.11 7.97 16.11
CA ILE A 71 -4.25 8.38 14.71
C ILE A 71 -3.25 9.46 14.33
N ASN A 72 -3.04 10.45 15.21
CA ASN A 72 -2.05 11.48 14.96
C ASN A 72 -0.66 10.86 14.81
N PHE A 73 -0.23 10.03 15.77
CA PHE A 73 1.06 9.33 15.66
C PHE A 73 1.21 8.55 14.35
N LEU A 74 0.20 7.72 14.02
CA LEU A 74 0.18 6.90 12.79
C LEU A 74 0.20 7.74 11.50
N CYS A 75 -0.42 8.92 11.51
CA CYS A 75 -0.59 9.74 10.31
C CYS A 75 0.44 10.87 10.17
N SER A 76 1.12 11.28 11.25
CA SER A 76 2.03 12.44 11.24
C SER A 76 3.44 12.14 11.72
N ASP A 77 3.63 11.22 12.65
CA ASP A 77 4.89 11.12 13.40
C ASP A 77 5.73 9.91 12.99
N SER A 78 5.12 8.88 12.39
CA SER A 78 5.82 7.69 11.86
C SER A 78 6.71 7.97 10.65
N GLY A 79 6.63 9.16 10.04
CA GLY A 79 7.59 9.66 9.05
C GLY A 79 7.58 9.00 7.66
N SER A 80 7.36 7.68 7.56
CA SER A 80 7.44 6.90 6.33
C SER A 80 6.26 5.93 6.18
N HIS A 81 5.98 5.50 4.95
CA HIS A 81 4.98 4.45 4.69
C HIS A 81 5.49 3.04 5.03
N ASP A 82 6.80 2.92 5.28
CA ASP A 82 7.49 1.67 5.61
C ASP A 82 7.80 1.54 7.11
N TYR A 83 7.22 2.41 7.95
CA TYR A 83 7.41 2.32 9.40
C TYR A 83 6.57 1.20 9.99
N ALA A 84 7.22 0.06 10.23
CA ALA A 84 6.64 -1.05 10.98
C ALA A 84 6.65 -0.73 12.48
N ILE A 85 5.47 -0.71 13.10
CA ILE A 85 5.31 -0.51 14.54
C ILE A 85 5.62 -1.82 15.25
N ASN A 86 6.62 -1.81 16.13
CA ASN A 86 6.94 -2.99 16.91
C ASN A 86 6.02 -3.15 18.13
N TYR A 87 6.07 -4.32 18.78
CA TYR A 87 5.23 -4.60 19.94
C TYR A 87 5.34 -3.57 21.07
N LYS A 88 6.56 -3.12 21.39
CA LYS A 88 6.80 -2.16 22.47
C LYS A 88 6.15 -0.82 22.15
N GLU A 89 6.35 -0.32 20.93
CA GLU A 89 5.75 0.93 20.44
C GLU A 89 4.22 0.82 20.41
N ALA A 90 3.67 -0.28 19.91
CA ALA A 90 2.21 -0.48 19.88
C ALA A 90 1.60 -0.45 21.30
N LYS A 91 2.26 -1.09 22.27
CA LYS A 91 1.84 -1.07 23.67
C LYS A 91 1.96 0.33 24.29
N GLU A 92 3.04 1.04 24.01
CA GLU A 92 3.24 2.43 24.44
C GLU A 92 2.22 3.39 23.81
N LEU A 93 1.79 3.14 22.57
CA LEU A 93 0.71 3.87 21.92
C LEU A 93 -0.66 3.56 22.51
N GLY A 94 -0.78 2.50 23.32
CA GLY A 94 -2.02 2.08 23.95
C GLY A 94 -2.92 1.25 23.04
N LEU A 95 -2.35 0.56 22.04
CA LEU A 95 -3.06 -0.44 21.25
C LEU A 95 -3.27 -1.71 22.06
N ASN A 96 -4.37 -2.42 21.80
CA ASN A 96 -4.63 -3.72 22.39
C ASN A 96 -3.81 -4.79 21.66
N VAL A 97 -2.56 -5.01 22.09
CA VAL A 97 -1.63 -5.95 21.47
C VAL A 97 -1.12 -6.98 22.46
N GLU A 98 -1.01 -8.21 22.00
CA GLU A 98 -0.44 -9.35 22.72
C GLU A 98 0.76 -9.93 21.97
N LEU A 99 1.69 -10.54 22.71
CA LEU A 99 2.77 -11.29 22.09
C LEU A 99 2.26 -12.68 21.72
N ALA A 100 2.45 -13.07 20.46
CA ALA A 100 2.24 -14.44 20.05
C ALA A 100 3.21 -15.35 20.83
N ASN A 101 2.68 -16.43 21.42
CA ASN A 101 3.53 -17.50 21.92
C ASN A 101 4.21 -18.22 20.74
N LYS A 102 5.20 -19.07 21.04
CA LYS A 102 5.98 -19.77 20.00
C LYS A 102 5.09 -20.50 18.98
N ASN A 103 4.13 -21.30 19.44
CA ASN A 103 3.27 -22.09 18.57
C ASN A 103 2.39 -21.21 17.67
N LEU A 104 1.81 -20.14 18.23
CA LEU A 104 1.00 -19.20 17.45
C LEU A 104 1.85 -18.45 16.43
N ASN A 105 3.06 -18.05 16.80
CA ASN A 105 3.97 -17.37 15.89
C ASN A 105 4.42 -18.28 14.73
N GLU A 106 4.71 -19.55 15.02
CA GLU A 106 5.00 -20.56 14.00
C GLU A 106 3.81 -20.72 13.03
N LEU A 107 2.59 -20.83 13.55
CA LEU A 107 1.38 -20.94 12.73
C LEU A 107 1.12 -19.71 11.86
N ILE A 108 1.30 -18.49 12.39
CA ILE A 108 1.15 -17.24 11.64
C ILE A 108 2.15 -17.19 10.48
N ASN A 109 3.41 -17.56 10.73
CA ASN A 109 4.44 -17.57 9.69
C ASN A 109 4.17 -18.64 8.64
N GLU A 110 3.79 -19.85 9.03
CA GLU A 110 3.41 -20.90 8.09
C GLU A 110 2.26 -20.45 7.18
N TRP A 111 1.23 -19.84 7.77
CA TRP A 111 0.09 -19.33 7.01
C TRP A 111 0.49 -18.18 6.07
N TYR A 112 1.35 -17.28 6.53
CA TYR A 112 1.91 -16.22 5.69
C TYR A 112 2.68 -16.78 4.49
N GLU A 113 3.56 -17.77 4.69
CA GLU A 113 4.33 -18.38 3.60
C GLU A 113 3.42 -19.04 2.57
N ILE A 114 2.36 -19.73 3.00
CA ILE A 114 1.35 -20.31 2.11
C ILE A 114 0.69 -19.23 1.26
N ILE A 115 0.15 -18.18 1.90
CA ILE A 115 -0.56 -17.09 1.20
C ILE A 115 0.40 -16.30 0.29
N SER A 116 1.62 -16.05 0.74
CA SER A 116 2.65 -15.35 -0.02
C SER A 116 3.04 -16.12 -1.28
N SER A 117 3.16 -17.45 -1.16
CA SER A 117 3.41 -18.33 -2.30
C SER A 117 2.22 -18.39 -3.26
N GLU A 118 0.99 -18.54 -2.76
CA GLU A 118 -0.23 -18.63 -3.59
C GLU A 118 -0.53 -17.32 -4.35
N LEU A 119 -0.27 -16.17 -3.73
CA LEU A 119 -0.44 -14.85 -4.34
C LEU A 119 0.81 -14.37 -5.10
N GLU A 120 1.89 -15.15 -5.09
CA GLU A 120 3.17 -14.83 -5.71
C GLU A 120 3.74 -13.46 -5.28
N LEU A 121 3.60 -13.09 -4.00
CA LEU A 121 3.95 -11.74 -3.52
C LEU A 121 5.43 -11.37 -3.71
N ASN A 122 6.29 -12.39 -3.75
CA ASN A 122 7.73 -12.25 -3.96
C ASN A 122 8.15 -12.31 -5.44
N ASN A 123 7.22 -12.53 -6.36
CA ASN A 123 7.48 -12.61 -7.80
C ASN A 123 6.91 -11.36 -8.49
N PRO A 124 7.76 -10.41 -8.92
CA PRO A 124 7.28 -9.23 -9.63
C PRO A 124 6.55 -9.61 -10.91
N TYR A 125 5.34 -9.09 -11.09
CA TYR A 125 4.59 -9.28 -12.32
C TYR A 125 5.32 -8.66 -13.51
N ASN A 126 5.80 -9.50 -14.43
CA ASN A 126 6.45 -9.06 -15.66
C ASN A 126 6.13 -10.00 -16.83
N PRO A 127 5.15 -9.65 -17.69
CA PRO A 127 4.75 -10.46 -18.84
C PRO A 127 5.87 -10.80 -19.82
N ILE A 128 6.91 -9.95 -19.90
CA ILE A 128 8.07 -10.20 -20.76
C ILE A 128 8.88 -11.39 -20.22
N PHE A 129 9.17 -11.39 -18.92
CA PHE A 129 9.86 -12.51 -18.27
C PHE A 129 9.01 -13.78 -18.24
N GLU A 130 7.70 -13.63 -18.05
CA GLU A 130 6.75 -14.76 -18.08
C GLU A 130 6.78 -15.48 -19.42
N LEU A 131 6.71 -14.72 -20.52
CA LEU A 131 6.79 -15.27 -21.87
C LEU A 131 8.17 -15.86 -22.19
N ALA A 132 9.25 -15.30 -21.63
CA ALA A 132 10.63 -15.68 -21.93
C ALA A 132 10.86 -15.80 -23.44
N GLU A 133 11.33 -16.97 -23.92
CA GLU A 133 11.52 -17.25 -25.35
C GLU A 133 10.23 -17.63 -26.09
N SER A 134 9.15 -17.97 -25.36
CA SER A 134 7.89 -18.42 -25.95
C SER A 134 7.13 -17.31 -26.67
N ASN A 135 6.38 -17.67 -27.71
CA ASN A 135 5.49 -16.73 -28.43
C ASN A 135 4.16 -16.51 -27.71
N SER A 136 3.74 -17.47 -26.89
CA SER A 136 2.52 -17.38 -26.08
C SER A 136 2.66 -18.19 -24.80
N LYS A 137 2.05 -17.72 -23.71
CA LYS A 137 2.00 -18.44 -22.42
C LYS A 137 0.69 -18.16 -21.70
N SER A 138 -0.02 -19.21 -21.30
CA SER A 138 -1.21 -19.09 -20.45
C SER A 138 -0.80 -18.71 -19.04
N TYR A 139 -1.59 -17.87 -18.39
CA TYR A 139 -1.38 -17.50 -16.99
C TYR A 139 -2.66 -17.72 -16.18
N GLU A 140 -2.44 -17.93 -14.89
CA GLU A 140 -3.47 -18.01 -13.88
C GLU A 140 -2.92 -17.36 -12.61
N TYR A 141 -3.53 -16.25 -12.18
CA TYR A 141 -3.09 -15.51 -11.01
C TYR A 141 -4.21 -15.44 -9.98
N ILE A 142 -3.91 -15.85 -8.75
CA ILE A 142 -4.77 -15.57 -7.59
C ILE A 142 -4.50 -14.12 -7.16
N ARG A 143 -5.55 -13.31 -7.11
CA ARG A 143 -5.47 -11.88 -6.74
C ARG A 143 -5.92 -11.62 -5.32
N VAL A 144 -6.87 -12.41 -4.85
CA VAL A 144 -7.48 -12.30 -3.52
C VAL A 144 -7.81 -13.68 -3.03
N ILE A 145 -7.51 -13.96 -1.77
CA ILE A 145 -7.94 -15.17 -1.06
C ILE A 145 -8.86 -14.72 0.07
N MET A 146 -10.02 -15.37 0.15
CA MET A 146 -10.95 -15.24 1.27
C MET A 146 -11.11 -16.62 1.88
N ASP A 147 -10.55 -16.78 3.08
CA ASP A 147 -10.55 -18.06 3.79
C ASP A 147 -11.43 -17.99 5.04
N SER A 148 -12.17 -19.05 5.30
CA SER A 148 -13.07 -19.16 6.44
C SER A 148 -13.27 -20.61 6.83
N ILE A 149 -13.13 -20.90 8.12
CA ILE A 149 -13.42 -22.23 8.69
C ILE A 149 -14.85 -22.67 8.36
N LYS A 150 -15.83 -21.74 8.40
CA LYS A 150 -17.25 -22.05 8.21
C LYS A 150 -17.67 -22.07 6.74
N TYR A 151 -17.15 -21.14 5.95
CA TYR A 151 -17.64 -20.90 4.58
C TYR A 151 -16.69 -21.42 3.49
N GLY A 152 -15.59 -22.05 3.89
CA GLY A 152 -14.53 -22.51 3.01
C GLY A 152 -13.76 -21.36 2.39
N ARG A 153 -12.97 -21.70 1.38
CA ARG A 153 -12.10 -20.77 0.66
C ARG A 153 -12.72 -20.33 -0.66
N LYS A 154 -12.63 -19.03 -0.94
CA LYS A 154 -12.93 -18.42 -2.24
C LYS A 154 -11.75 -17.60 -2.70
N GLN A 155 -11.56 -17.56 -4.01
CA GLN A 155 -10.46 -16.84 -4.62
C GLN A 155 -10.93 -15.96 -5.77
N PHE A 156 -10.37 -14.76 -5.87
CA PHE A 156 -10.54 -13.92 -7.05
C PHE A 156 -9.36 -14.17 -7.98
N MET A 157 -9.63 -14.59 -9.20
CA MET A 157 -8.58 -15.02 -10.13
C MET A 157 -8.64 -14.26 -11.44
N SER A 158 -7.48 -14.07 -12.06
CA SER A 158 -7.33 -13.63 -13.44
C SER A 158 -6.70 -14.77 -14.24
N LYS A 159 -7.32 -15.21 -15.34
CA LYS A 159 -6.77 -16.22 -16.25
C LYS A 159 -6.75 -15.67 -17.67
N GLY A 160 -5.75 -16.06 -18.44
CA GLY A 160 -5.61 -15.56 -19.80
C GLY A 160 -4.41 -16.13 -20.54
N LEU A 161 -4.11 -15.48 -21.66
CA LEU A 161 -3.01 -15.86 -22.54
C LEU A 161 -2.21 -14.62 -22.90
N PHE A 162 -0.93 -14.60 -22.54
CA PHE A 162 0.02 -13.64 -23.10
C PHE A 162 0.43 -14.09 -24.50
N GLN A 163 0.51 -13.14 -25.44
CA GLN A 163 0.98 -13.38 -26.81
C GLN A 163 1.92 -12.26 -27.28
N LYS A 164 3.06 -12.64 -27.86
CA LYS A 164 3.93 -11.69 -28.58
C LYS A 164 3.23 -11.27 -29.86
N THR A 165 3.03 -9.97 -30.03
CA THR A 165 2.47 -9.41 -31.27
C THR A 165 3.61 -8.88 -32.13
N MET A 166 3.62 -9.26 -33.40
CA MET A 166 4.54 -8.71 -34.39
C MET A 166 4.19 -7.24 -34.62
N MET A 167 5.14 -6.34 -34.37
CA MET A 167 4.96 -4.92 -34.71
C MET A 167 5.08 -4.72 -36.22
N MET A 168 4.41 -3.69 -36.73
CA MET A 168 4.52 -3.28 -38.14
C MET A 168 5.97 -2.94 -38.50
N PRO A 169 6.41 -3.19 -39.75
CA PRO A 169 7.78 -2.90 -40.17
C PRO A 169 8.15 -1.43 -39.91
N GLY A 170 9.20 -1.18 -39.13
CA GLY A 170 9.71 0.17 -38.82
C GLY A 170 9.55 0.63 -37.37
N MET A 171 8.82 -0.10 -36.52
CA MET A 171 8.78 0.16 -35.07
C MET A 171 9.71 -0.81 -34.33
N SER A 172 10.74 -0.27 -33.66
CA SER A 172 11.59 -1.03 -32.76
C SER A 172 10.87 -1.23 -31.42
N GLY A 173 10.41 -2.45 -31.17
CA GLY A 173 9.79 -2.83 -29.90
C GLY A 173 9.16 -4.22 -29.95
N GLN A 174 9.03 -4.86 -28.79
CA GLN A 174 8.24 -6.08 -28.63
C GLN A 174 6.96 -5.71 -27.89
N GLN A 175 5.81 -5.92 -28.53
CA GLN A 175 4.50 -5.68 -27.91
C GLN A 175 3.93 -7.02 -27.41
N ILE A 176 3.48 -7.04 -26.17
CA ILE A 176 2.79 -8.20 -25.58
C ILE A 176 1.30 -7.87 -25.50
N SER A 177 0.47 -8.77 -26.02
CA SER A 177 -0.98 -8.77 -25.83
C SER A 177 -1.34 -9.64 -24.62
N ASP A 178 -2.19 -9.12 -23.74
CA ASP A 178 -2.85 -9.89 -22.68
C ASP A 178 -4.28 -10.19 -23.11
N ASN A 179 -4.53 -11.45 -23.51
CA ASN A 179 -5.86 -11.92 -23.85
C ASN A 179 -6.48 -12.60 -22.61
N ARG A 180 -7.09 -11.80 -21.74
CA ARG A 180 -7.76 -12.30 -20.52
C ARG A 180 -9.02 -13.09 -20.87
N SER A 181 -9.06 -14.35 -20.46
CA SER A 181 -10.20 -15.26 -20.67
C SER A 181 -11.14 -15.30 -19.47
N PHE A 182 -10.66 -14.98 -18.26
CA PHE A 182 -11.47 -14.97 -17.05
C PHE A 182 -10.97 -13.92 -16.05
N GLU A 183 -11.92 -13.28 -15.38
CA GLU A 183 -11.67 -12.46 -14.20
C GLU A 183 -12.88 -12.51 -13.28
N GLY A 184 -12.70 -13.07 -12.09
CA GLY A 184 -13.83 -13.23 -11.18
C GLY A 184 -13.56 -14.10 -9.97
N TRP A 185 -14.60 -14.28 -9.18
CA TRP A 185 -14.60 -15.16 -8.01
C TRP A 185 -14.82 -16.60 -8.43
N GLU A 186 -13.97 -17.50 -7.94
CA GLU A 186 -14.08 -18.94 -8.08
C GLU A 186 -14.00 -19.59 -6.68
N LYS A 187 -14.66 -20.73 -6.50
CA LYS A 187 -14.38 -21.58 -5.34
C LYS A 187 -13.01 -22.19 -5.56
N ASP A 188 -12.19 -22.27 -4.50
CA ASP A 188 -10.96 -23.03 -4.59
C ASP A 188 -11.31 -24.49 -4.92
N ALA A 189 -10.78 -25.00 -6.03
CA ALA A 189 -11.01 -26.37 -6.50
C ALA A 189 -10.05 -27.38 -5.83
N GLY A 190 -9.09 -26.89 -5.03
CA GLY A 190 -7.99 -27.67 -4.49
C GLY A 190 -8.18 -28.30 -3.11
N LYS A 191 -9.21 -27.94 -2.33
CA LYS A 191 -9.51 -28.52 -1.00
C LYS A 191 -11.00 -28.49 -0.65
#